data_AF-A0A7D5VAQ8-F1
#
_entry.id   AF-A0A7D5VAQ8-F1
#
_cell.length_a   1.000
_cell.length_b   1.000
_cell.length_c   1.000
_cell.angle_alpha   90.00
_cell.angle_beta   90.00
_cell.angle_gamma   90.00
#
_symmetry.space_group_name_H-M   'P 1'
#
loop_
_entity.id
_entity.type
_entity.pdbx_description
1 polymer ?
#
loop_
_entity_poly.entity_id
_entity_poly.type
_entity_poly.pdbx_seq_one_letter_code
_entity_poly.pdbx_strand_id
1 'polypeptide(L)' 'MHRPSIGSAPYDWLYELPDSELETLEQGLHELITQRPSAFSTFKAHSMREAIECILFDRQQARRQSA' A
#
# COMPACT_ATOMS: atom_id res chain seq x y z
N MET A 1 8.12 20.41 -13.00
CA MET A 1 8.68 19.89 -11.73
C MET A 1 7.61 19.99 -10.67
N HIS A 2 7.00 18.87 -10.27
CA HIS A 2 5.99 18.86 -9.21
C HIS A 2 6.67 19.15 -7.87
N ARG A 3 6.16 20.15 -7.15
CA ARG A 3 6.67 20.54 -5.83
C ARG A 3 6.43 19.36 -4.87
N PRO A 4 7.43 18.90 -4.10
CA PRO A 4 7.17 17.91 -3.06
C PRO A 4 6.21 18.55 -2.06
N SER A 5 5.01 17.98 -1.92
CA SER A 5 4.02 18.44 -0.96
C SER A 5 4.52 18.09 0.44
N ILE A 6 5.08 19.10 1.13
CA ILE A 6 5.25 19.06 2.57
C ILE A 6 3.84 18.87 3.15
N GLY A 7 3.50 17.62 3.51
CA GLY A 7 2.17 17.24 3.97
C GLY A 7 1.56 16.00 3.31
N SER A 8 2.18 15.37 2.30
CA SER A 8 1.66 14.07 1.80
C SER A 8 1.78 13.03 2.91
N ALA A 9 0.69 12.35 3.22
CA ALA A 9 0.75 11.22 4.13
C ALA A 9 1.62 10.13 3.48
N PRO A 10 2.33 9.33 4.30
CA PRO A 10 3.09 8.22 3.76
C PRO A 10 2.15 7.34 2.91
N TYR A 11 2.58 7.11 1.65
CA TYR A 11 1.92 6.25 0.67
C TYR A 11 0.64 6.77 -0.01
N ASP A 12 0.40 8.09 -0.04
CA ASP A 12 -0.73 8.69 -0.78
C ASP A 12 -0.84 8.22 -2.25
N TRP A 13 0.30 8.00 -2.91
CA TRP A 13 0.35 7.52 -4.29
C TRP A 13 -0.27 6.13 -4.48
N LEU A 14 -0.45 5.33 -3.42
CA LEU A 14 -1.11 4.03 -3.51
C LEU A 14 -2.58 4.16 -3.95
N TYR A 15 -3.25 5.27 -3.63
CA TYR A 15 -4.64 5.49 -4.04
C TYR A 15 -4.80 5.65 -5.56
N GLU A 16 -3.70 5.96 -6.27
CA GLU A 16 -3.68 6.12 -7.72
C GLU A 16 -3.56 4.76 -8.45
N LEU A 17 -3.14 3.70 -7.74
CA LEU A 17 -2.94 2.39 -8.33
C LEU A 17 -4.26 1.61 -8.49
N PRO A 18 -4.43 0.82 -9.56
CA PRO A 18 -5.54 -0.14 -9.66
C PRO A 18 -5.37 -1.30 -8.66
N ASP A 19 -6.47 -1.98 -8.33
CA ASP A 19 -6.46 -3.09 -7.36
C ASP A 19 -5.45 -4.18 -7.71
N SER A 20 -5.31 -4.54 -8.99
CA SER A 20 -4.38 -5.58 -9.43
C SER A 20 -2.91 -5.21 -9.16
N GLU A 21 -2.56 -3.93 -9.28
CA GLU A 21 -1.20 -3.45 -8.97
C GLU A 21 -0.97 -3.39 -7.46
N LEU A 22 -2.00 -3.02 -6.69
CA LEU A 22 -1.96 -3.07 -5.23
C LEU A 22 -1.79 -4.50 -4.70
N GLU A 23 -2.53 -5.47 -5.25
CA GLU A 23 -2.40 -6.89 -4.91
C GLU A 23 -1.00 -7.44 -5.26
N THR A 24 -0.47 -7.07 -6.43
CA THR A 24 0.90 -7.46 -6.84
C THR A 24 1.94 -6.88 -5.87
N LEU A 25 1.76 -5.63 -5.44
CA LEU A 25 2.64 -4.96 -4.49
C LEU A 25 2.56 -5.59 -3.09
N GLU A 26 1.36 -5.92 -2.61
CA GLU A 26 1.13 -6.62 -1.34
C GLU A 26 1.89 -7.94 -1.30
N GLN A 27 1.76 -8.74 -2.37
CA GLN A 27 2.46 -10.02 -2.50
C GLN A 27 3.98 -9.84 -2.48
N GLY A 28 4.52 -8.85 -3.21
CA GLY A 28 5.95 -8.55 -3.22
C GLY A 28 6.47 -8.10 -1.85
N LEU A 29 5.69 -7.34 -1.09
CA LEU A 29 6.02 -6.94 0.28
C LEU A 29 6.01 -8.15 1.22
N HIS A 30 5.04 -9.06 1.06
CA HIS A 30 4.99 -10.31 1.82
C HIS A 30 6.23 -11.18 1.59
N GLU A 31 6.65 -11.32 0.33
CA GLU A 31 7.88 -12.04 -0.03
C GLU A 31 9.14 -11.36 0.52
N LEU A 32 9.19 -10.02 0.46
CA LEU A 32 10.32 -9.26 1.02
C LEU A 32 10.45 -9.45 2.54
N ILE A 33 9.31 -9.39 3.25
CA ILE A 33 9.25 -9.59 4.71
C ILE A 33 9.72 -10.99 5.08
N THR A 34 9.33 -12.01 4.31
CA THR A 34 9.65 -13.42 4.60
C THR A 34 11.09 -13.80 4.22
N GLN A 35 11.68 -13.21 3.17
CA GLN A 35 12.97 -13.66 2.63
C GLN A 35 14.21 -12.93 3.18
N ARG A 36 14.15 -11.63 3.51
CA ARG A 36 15.34 -10.85 3.92
C ARG A 36 15.05 -9.77 4.96
N PRO A 37 15.06 -10.10 6.26
CA PRO A 37 14.71 -9.15 7.31
C PRO A 37 15.90 -8.26 7.68
N SER A 38 16.08 -7.15 6.94
CA SER A 38 16.68 -5.98 7.59
C SER A 38 15.57 -5.33 8.42
N ALA A 39 15.80 -5.06 9.71
CA ALA A 39 14.75 -4.56 10.60
C ALA A 39 14.05 -3.30 10.07
N PHE A 40 14.80 -2.43 9.39
CA PHE A 40 14.29 -1.23 8.76
C PHE A 40 13.45 -1.53 7.51
N SER A 41 13.93 -2.41 6.63
CA SER A 41 13.19 -2.85 5.43
C SER A 41 11.88 -3.54 5.81
N THR A 42 11.91 -4.38 6.84
CA THR A 42 10.74 -5.06 7.38
C THR A 42 9.73 -4.07 7.96
N PHE A 43 10.17 -3.09 8.76
CA PHE A 43 9.27 -2.06 9.29
C PHE A 43 8.57 -1.26 8.19
N LYS A 44 9.31 -0.79 7.18
CA LYS A 44 8.74 -0.05 6.05
C LYS A 44 7.83 -0.91 5.19
N ALA A 45 8.19 -2.18 4.98
CA ALA A 45 7.37 -3.12 4.23
C ALA A 45 6.05 -3.44 4.94
N HIS A 46 6.06 -3.66 6.27
CA HIS A 46 4.85 -3.84 7.06
C HIS A 46 3.94 -2.61 7.00
N SER A 47 4.50 -1.43 7.24
CA SER A 47 3.74 -0.17 7.20
C SER A 47 3.11 0.10 5.82
N MET A 48 3.79 -0.25 4.73
CA MET A 48 3.23 -0.14 3.38
C MET A 48 2.17 -1.20 3.11
N ARG A 49 2.39 -2.44 3.55
CA ARG A 49 1.46 -3.56 3.39
C ARG A 49 0.13 -3.29 4.10
N GLU A 50 0.16 -2.78 5.33
CA GLU A 50 -1.03 -2.35 6.07
C GLU A 50 -1.80 -1.23 5.34
N ALA A 51 -1.09 -0.26 4.75
CA ALA A 51 -1.73 0.80 3.96
C ALA A 51 -2.46 0.23 2.73
N ILE A 52 -1.87 -0.75 2.04
CA ILE A 52 -2.49 -1.43 0.89
C ILE A 52 -3.75 -2.19 1.33
N GLU A 53 -3.66 -2.96 2.41
CA GLU A 53 -4.79 -3.73 2.95
C GLU A 53 -5.99 -2.81 3.29
N CYS A 54 -5.73 -1.66 3.92
CA CYS A 54 -6.76 -0.65 4.19
C CYS A 54 -7.40 -0.11 2.90
N ILE A 55 -6.60 0.26 1.89
CA ILE A 55 -7.12 0.79 0.61
C ILE A 55 -8.00 -0.24 -0.09
N LEU A 56 -7.57 -1.50 -0.16
CA LEU A 56 -8.34 -2.58 -0.78
C LEU A 56 -9.65 -2.82 -0.03
N PHE A 57 -9.62 -2.81 1.29
CA PHE A 57 -10.82 -2.92 2.13
C PHE A 57 -11.81 -1.77 1.88
N ASP A 58 -11.33 -0.52 1.89
CA ASP A 58 -12.16 0.66 1.66
C ASP A 58 -12.81 0.64 0.28
N ARG A 59 -12.06 0.27 -0.76
CA ARG A 59 -12.59 0.11 -2.12
C ARG A 59 -13.64 -0.98 -2.21
N GLN A 60 -13.42 -2.12 -1.55
CA GLN A 60 -14.40 -3.20 -1.51
C GLN A 60 -15.69 -2.76 -0.81
N GLN A 61 -15.58 -2.00 0.28
CA GLN A 61 -16.73 -1.45 1.00
C GLN A 61 -17.50 -0.43 0.14
N ALA A 62 -16.79 0.47 -0.55
CA ALA A 62 -17.40 1.46 -1.45
C ALA A 62 -18.17 0.80 -2.61
N ARG A 63 -17.63 -0.29 -3.19
CA ARG A 63 -18.32 -1.08 -4.22
C ARG A 63 -19.61 -1.72 -3.70
N ARG A 64 -19.61 -2.24 -2.46
CA ARG A 64 -20.81 -2.82 -1.84
C ARG A 64 -21.90 -1.80 -1.55
N GLN A 65 -21.53 -0.54 -1.29
CA GLN A 65 -22.50 0.54 -1.05
C GLN A 65 -23.07 1.15 -2.34
N SER A 66 -22.39 0.94 -3.47
CA SER A 66 -22.77 1.47 -4.79
C SER A 66 -23.53 0.47 -5.65
N ALA A 67 -23.71 -0.76 -5.16
CA ALA A 67 -24.43 -1.87 -5.81
C ALA A 67 -25.82 -2.05 -5.18
#